data_AF-A0A928PUE2-F1
#
_entry.id   AF-A0A928PUE2-F1
#
_cell.length_a   1.000
_cell.length_b   1.000
_cell.length_c   1.000
_cell.angle_alpha   90.00
_cell.angle_beta   90.00
_cell.angle_gamma   90.00
#
_symmetry.space_group_name_H-M   'P 1'
#
loop_
_entity.id
_entity.type
_entity.pdbx_description
1 polymer ?
#
loop_
_entity_poly.entity_id
_entity_poly.type
_entity_poly.pdbx_seq_one_letter_code
_entity_poly.pdbx_strand_id
1 'polypeptide(L)'
;MDSQIRILRFFGLPAEAVGQRLQDVLSGHAVTAELHGEDEDVTLRLTGEDTGLLESVADQVADRMNVYLYSRTDTSLAARVVELLTEKEMSLAVAESCTGGLIAAELTAVPGCSHVFGTGVVSYSCDCKEKMLHVKRDTLRRYGAVSEPTAIAMSRGVRHEGHARLGLSITGEAGPIPSEEHPVGTVFACLTDGRRKWVQHWKLDDGMRDRNAIRRAAASRALDLVRRYLEAYPAVMAGGTMEQETTPPRQRRSFHPTHWFPHRGDGWRKSIIKLIPWLLVILLLVGAGVALYQLSKAPDTNRRLQDSLRGMYWSEKEYALNQPTDPQDYPEGLMPRFRSLYDMNPDVGGWIRIPDTVVDYPVMTYRDGYYANHSFLGEYSYYGQPYFTKALTPDFPAASPLIVMGNNTQDEQMFSSLLSYRRIAYLREHPVIELNTLYRTARWQIFAVMVLDEEDTLQLSKITGDASDLQTIAARSLFNSNVSVTPRDNLLMVVTQAEKEYGHDGARLVICAVERESTDVSYAVNWDVQMPEGWGSRQTTTTPRRTTTTTTTTTTTTTTTVTTTTTTTSIETSDPPTEPSEEDTITEPSDDPESDDTETKETENKDNADTRD
;
A
#
# COMPACT_ATOMS: atom_id res chain seq x y z
N MET A 1 -38.44 -15.13 36.77
CA MET A 1 -37.25 -14.56 36.10
C MET A 1 -36.97 -15.47 34.93
N ASP A 2 -36.92 -14.95 33.71
CA ASP A 2 -36.75 -15.81 32.53
C ASP A 2 -35.32 -16.34 32.48
N SER A 3 -35.20 -17.66 32.44
CA SER A 3 -33.92 -18.36 32.30
C SER A 3 -33.18 -17.88 31.04
N GLN A 4 -31.94 -17.45 31.20
CA GLN A 4 -31.07 -17.02 30.11
C GLN A 4 -30.30 -18.22 29.55
N ILE A 5 -29.93 -18.13 28.27
CA ILE A 5 -29.24 -19.19 27.55
C ILE A 5 -27.92 -18.66 26.98
N ARG A 6 -26.86 -19.48 27.05
CA ARG A 6 -25.61 -19.30 26.31
C ARG A 6 -25.30 -20.55 25.51
N ILE A 7 -24.79 -20.35 24.31
CA ILE A 7 -24.47 -21.42 23.37
C ILE A 7 -22.97 -21.34 23.08
N LEU A 8 -22.27 -22.46 23.24
CA LEU A 8 -20.88 -22.60 22.84
C LEU A 8 -20.78 -23.78 21.89
N ARG A 9 -20.11 -23.60 20.76
CA ARG A 9 -19.92 -24.67 19.78
C ARG A 9 -18.44 -25.01 19.64
N PHE A 10 -18.18 -26.31 19.67
CA PHE A 10 -16.85 -26.89 19.65
C PHE A 10 -16.71 -27.82 18.45
N PHE A 11 -15.50 -27.87 17.89
CA PHE A 11 -15.15 -28.81 16.86
C PHE A 11 -13.85 -29.56 17.16
N GLY A 12 -13.86 -30.88 16.95
CA GLY A 12 -12.68 -31.75 17.02
C GLY A 12 -12.59 -32.62 18.28
N LEU A 13 -13.65 -32.68 19.08
CA LEU A 13 -13.81 -33.63 20.18
C LEU A 13 -15.25 -34.17 20.19
N PRO A 14 -15.46 -35.46 20.49
CA PRO A 14 -16.81 -35.99 20.68
C PRO A 14 -17.44 -35.47 21.97
N ALA A 15 -18.77 -35.48 22.04
CA ALA A 15 -19.54 -34.93 23.15
C ALA A 15 -19.12 -35.49 24.52
N GLU A 16 -18.80 -36.79 24.59
CA GLU A 16 -18.30 -37.42 25.82
C GLU A 16 -16.97 -36.80 26.29
N ALA A 17 -16.03 -36.58 25.37
CA ALA A 17 -14.74 -35.98 25.70
C ALA A 17 -14.87 -34.51 26.10
N VAL A 18 -15.80 -33.77 25.48
CA VAL A 18 -16.15 -32.40 25.89
C VAL A 18 -16.73 -32.41 27.31
N GLY A 19 -17.67 -33.31 27.60
CA GLY A 19 -18.26 -33.47 28.93
C GLY A 19 -17.23 -33.79 30.00
N GLN A 20 -16.32 -34.74 29.75
CA GLN A 20 -15.24 -35.09 30.67
C GLN A 20 -14.30 -33.91 30.96
N ARG A 21 -13.92 -33.12 29.93
CA ARG A 21 -13.02 -31.97 30.07
C ARG A 21 -13.63 -30.78 30.81
N LEU A 22 -14.95 -30.69 30.79
CA LEU A 22 -15.72 -29.61 31.40
C LEU A 22 -16.39 -30.03 32.70
N GLN A 23 -16.23 -31.29 33.14
CA GLN A 23 -16.94 -31.83 34.29
C GLN A 23 -16.74 -30.99 35.55
N ASP A 24 -15.50 -30.55 35.83
CA ASP A 24 -15.15 -29.71 36.98
C ASP A 24 -15.79 -28.32 36.90
N VAL A 25 -15.80 -27.71 35.72
CA VAL A 25 -16.33 -26.36 35.47
C VAL A 25 -17.86 -26.35 35.54
N LEU A 26 -18.49 -27.41 35.04
CA LEU A 26 -19.95 -27.55 35.01
C LEU A 26 -20.51 -28.06 36.36
N SER A 27 -19.72 -28.80 37.14
CA SER A 27 -20.11 -29.26 38.48
C SER A 27 -19.98 -28.13 39.50
N GLY A 28 -21.05 -27.84 40.26
CA GLY A 28 -21.00 -26.92 41.41
C GLY A 28 -21.62 -25.53 41.18
N HIS A 29 -22.14 -25.26 39.99
CA HIS A 29 -22.85 -24.01 39.68
C HIS A 29 -24.36 -24.26 39.52
N ALA A 30 -25.20 -23.27 39.81
CA ALA A 30 -26.65 -23.31 39.56
C ALA A 30 -26.97 -23.08 38.06
N VAL A 31 -26.25 -23.80 37.19
CA VAL A 31 -26.34 -23.71 35.72
C VAL A 31 -26.59 -25.11 35.18
N THR A 32 -27.62 -25.25 34.34
CA THR A 32 -27.92 -26.49 33.63
C THR A 32 -27.12 -26.52 32.33
N ALA A 33 -26.35 -27.59 32.12
CA ALA A 33 -25.53 -27.79 30.93
C ALA A 33 -26.05 -28.97 30.12
N GLU A 34 -26.35 -28.74 28.85
CA GLU A 34 -26.74 -29.77 27.90
C GLU A 34 -25.76 -29.82 26.74
N LEU A 35 -25.22 -31.00 26.45
CA LEU A 35 -24.36 -31.25 25.32
C LEU A 35 -25.14 -31.98 24.24
N HIS A 36 -25.17 -31.40 23.04
CA HIS A 36 -25.80 -31.94 21.86
C HIS A 36 -24.78 -31.96 20.72
N GLY A 37 -24.84 -32.93 19.81
CA GLY A 37 -23.92 -32.96 18.68
C GLY A 37 -23.80 -34.32 18.04
N GLU A 38 -23.36 -34.34 16.79
CA GLU A 38 -23.01 -35.55 16.06
C GLU A 38 -21.51 -35.51 15.74
N ASP A 39 -20.86 -36.68 15.83
CA ASP A 39 -19.43 -36.83 15.57
C ASP A 39 -18.55 -35.88 16.40
N GLU A 40 -18.02 -34.84 15.77
CA GLU A 40 -17.04 -33.91 16.33
C GLU A 40 -17.53 -32.47 16.44
N ASP A 41 -18.77 -32.19 16.00
CA ASP A 41 -19.43 -30.89 16.15
C ASP A 41 -20.38 -30.95 17.34
N VAL A 42 -19.99 -30.27 18.42
CA VAL A 42 -20.66 -30.34 19.72
C VAL A 42 -21.12 -28.96 20.15
N THR A 43 -22.40 -28.83 20.45
CA THR A 43 -23.03 -27.66 21.01
C THR A 43 -23.26 -27.87 22.50
N LEU A 44 -22.69 -26.98 23.32
CA LEU A 44 -23.02 -26.84 24.74
C LEU A 44 -24.04 -25.72 24.90
N ARG A 45 -25.18 -26.06 25.47
CA ARG A 45 -26.20 -25.13 25.90
C ARG A 45 -26.15 -24.98 27.41
N LEU A 46 -25.81 -23.78 27.87
CA LEU A 46 -25.83 -23.40 29.27
C LEU A 46 -27.11 -22.61 29.55
N THR A 47 -27.87 -23.00 30.58
CA THR A 47 -29.10 -22.34 31.00
C THR A 47 -29.03 -21.97 32.48
N GLY A 48 -29.33 -20.73 32.82
CA GLY A 48 -29.30 -20.25 34.21
C GLY A 48 -30.13 -18.97 34.43
N GLU A 49 -30.52 -18.71 35.67
CA GLU A 49 -31.27 -17.51 36.04
C GLU A 49 -30.35 -16.29 36.30
N ASP A 50 -29.16 -16.53 36.87
CA ASP A 50 -28.14 -15.50 37.10
C ASP A 50 -27.27 -15.32 35.86
N THR A 51 -27.41 -14.17 35.22
CA THR A 51 -26.67 -13.83 33.99
C THR A 51 -25.18 -13.66 34.24
N GLY A 52 -24.78 -13.13 35.40
CA GLY A 52 -23.37 -12.91 35.74
C GLY A 52 -22.64 -14.24 35.97
N LEU A 53 -23.29 -15.16 36.67
CA LEU A 53 -22.79 -16.52 36.84
C LEU A 53 -22.72 -17.28 35.50
N LEU A 54 -23.76 -17.16 34.68
CA LEU A 54 -23.84 -17.83 33.39
C LEU A 54 -22.72 -17.38 32.43
N GLU A 55 -22.40 -16.07 32.40
CA GLU A 55 -21.30 -15.55 31.58
C GLU A 55 -19.93 -15.99 32.13
N SER A 56 -19.74 -15.99 33.44
CA SER A 56 -18.51 -16.47 34.08
C SER A 56 -18.23 -17.95 33.77
N VAL A 57 -19.26 -18.79 33.81
CA VAL A 57 -19.13 -20.21 33.42
C VAL A 57 -18.83 -20.33 31.93
N ALA A 58 -19.50 -19.54 31.07
CA ALA A 58 -19.23 -19.54 29.63
C ALA A 58 -17.78 -19.13 29.29
N ASP A 59 -17.24 -18.12 29.98
CA ASP A 59 -15.84 -17.68 29.80
C ASP A 59 -14.85 -18.76 30.27
N GLN A 60 -15.08 -19.39 31.42
CA GLN A 60 -14.24 -20.50 31.90
C GLN A 60 -14.24 -21.69 30.92
N VAL A 61 -15.40 -22.02 30.36
CA VAL A 61 -15.52 -23.05 29.33
C VAL A 61 -14.77 -22.63 28.06
N ALA A 62 -14.91 -21.38 27.63
CA ALA A 62 -14.24 -20.85 26.45
C ALA A 62 -12.71 -20.91 26.59
N ASP A 63 -12.18 -20.49 27.74
CA ASP A 63 -10.75 -20.53 28.04
C ASP A 63 -10.22 -21.97 28.10
N ARG A 64 -10.98 -22.89 28.70
CA ARG A 64 -10.59 -24.31 28.82
C ARG A 64 -10.58 -25.01 27.46
N MET A 65 -11.55 -24.72 26.61
CA MET A 65 -11.74 -25.38 25.33
C MET A 65 -10.96 -24.71 24.20
N ASN A 66 -10.66 -23.42 24.31
CA ASN A 66 -9.80 -22.61 23.44
C ASN A 66 -9.81 -23.07 21.97
N VAL A 67 -8.80 -23.85 21.55
CA VAL A 67 -8.61 -24.31 20.16
C VAL A 67 -9.77 -25.13 19.58
N TYR A 68 -10.62 -25.71 20.43
CA TYR A 68 -11.81 -26.45 20.03
C TYR A 68 -13.03 -25.54 19.90
N LEU A 69 -13.09 -24.43 20.63
CA LEU A 69 -14.18 -23.47 20.52
C LEU A 69 -14.08 -22.76 19.16
N TYR A 70 -15.20 -22.72 18.43
CA TYR A 70 -15.28 -21.95 17.19
C TYR A 70 -16.42 -20.92 17.18
N SER A 71 -17.38 -21.01 18.09
CA SER A 71 -18.48 -20.06 18.17
C SER A 71 -19.04 -19.94 19.59
N ARG A 72 -19.36 -18.71 20.01
CA ARG A 72 -20.13 -18.39 21.24
C ARG A 72 -21.62 -18.12 20.94
N THR A 73 -22.04 -18.45 19.73
CA THR A 73 -23.41 -18.34 19.24
C THR A 73 -23.77 -19.63 18.50
N ASP A 74 -25.03 -19.76 18.09
CA ASP A 74 -25.47 -20.91 17.27
C ASP A 74 -25.12 -20.74 15.79
N THR A 75 -23.82 -20.55 15.53
CA THR A 75 -23.28 -20.37 14.18
C THR A 75 -22.68 -21.69 13.70
N SER A 76 -22.94 -22.07 12.45
CA SER A 76 -22.33 -23.27 11.86
C SER A 76 -20.84 -23.08 11.62
N LEU A 77 -20.08 -24.18 11.53
CA LEU A 77 -18.65 -24.13 11.23
C LEU A 77 -18.36 -23.43 9.89
N ALA A 78 -19.17 -23.70 8.86
CA ALA A 78 -19.06 -23.03 7.56
C ALA A 78 -19.32 -21.52 7.67
N ALA A 79 -20.33 -21.11 8.44
CA ALA A 79 -20.62 -19.69 8.65
C ALA A 79 -19.48 -18.98 9.37
N ARG A 80 -18.87 -19.64 10.37
CA ARG A 80 -17.67 -19.11 11.05
C ARG A 80 -16.49 -18.97 10.09
N VAL A 81 -16.27 -19.92 9.19
CA VAL A 81 -15.22 -19.82 8.16
C VAL A 81 -15.49 -18.64 7.21
N VAL A 82 -16.71 -18.45 6.75
CA VAL A 82 -17.08 -17.33 5.87
C VAL A 82 -16.89 -15.98 6.56
N GLU A 83 -17.29 -15.88 7.83
CA GLU A 83 -17.07 -14.70 8.68
C GLU A 83 -15.57 -14.38 8.78
N LEU A 84 -14.75 -15.36 9.18
CA LEU A 84 -13.30 -15.19 9.33
C LEU A 84 -12.59 -14.84 8.02
N LEU A 85 -13.02 -15.43 6.89
CA LEU A 85 -12.50 -15.09 5.58
C LEU A 85 -12.84 -13.64 5.20
N THR A 86 -14.05 -13.19 5.55
CA THR A 86 -14.51 -11.82 5.29
C THR A 86 -13.73 -10.82 6.13
N GLU A 87 -13.61 -11.06 7.43
CA GLU A 87 -12.84 -10.23 8.37
C GLU A 87 -11.37 -10.06 7.96
N LYS A 88 -10.79 -11.08 7.31
CA LYS A 88 -9.37 -11.11 6.90
C LYS A 88 -9.16 -10.80 5.43
N GLU A 89 -10.22 -10.44 4.70
CA GLU A 89 -10.20 -10.20 3.25
C GLU A 89 -9.52 -11.35 2.47
N MET A 90 -9.80 -12.60 2.87
CA MET A 90 -9.24 -13.79 2.23
C MET A 90 -10.29 -14.49 1.38
N SER A 91 -9.85 -15.04 0.24
CA SER A 91 -10.67 -15.89 -0.61
C SER A 91 -10.23 -17.36 -0.54
N LEU A 92 -11.19 -18.26 -0.66
CA LEU A 92 -11.00 -19.71 -0.62
C LEU A 92 -11.46 -20.35 -1.95
N ALA A 93 -10.65 -21.27 -2.46
CA ALA A 93 -11.03 -22.21 -3.52
C ALA A 93 -10.90 -23.65 -3.02
N VAL A 94 -11.84 -24.53 -3.43
CA VAL A 94 -11.93 -25.89 -2.89
C VAL A 94 -11.90 -26.94 -4.01
N ALA A 95 -11.02 -27.95 -3.88
CA ALA A 95 -10.98 -29.15 -4.73
C ALA A 95 -11.49 -30.37 -3.98
N GLU A 96 -12.63 -30.90 -4.39
CA GLU A 96 -13.31 -32.01 -3.74
C GLU A 96 -13.21 -33.30 -4.56
N SER A 97 -12.86 -34.41 -3.90
CA SER A 97 -13.00 -35.76 -4.46
C SER A 97 -13.99 -36.56 -3.63
N CYS A 98 -13.58 -37.15 -2.50
CA CYS A 98 -14.44 -38.05 -1.72
C CYS A 98 -15.68 -37.37 -1.13
N THR A 99 -15.60 -36.07 -0.79
CA THR A 99 -16.73 -35.28 -0.27
C THR A 99 -17.77 -34.99 -1.35
N GLY A 100 -17.36 -34.88 -2.62
CA GLY A 100 -18.28 -34.78 -3.76
C GLY A 100 -19.09 -33.48 -3.83
N GLY A 101 -18.55 -32.35 -3.36
CA GLY A 101 -19.21 -31.04 -3.40
C GLY A 101 -19.84 -30.60 -2.08
N LEU A 102 -19.69 -31.39 -1.00
CA LEU A 102 -20.28 -31.06 0.30
C LEU A 102 -19.67 -29.81 0.92
N ILE A 103 -18.37 -29.60 0.78
CA ILE A 103 -17.71 -28.41 1.34
C ILE A 103 -18.24 -27.16 0.63
N ALA A 104 -18.31 -27.20 -0.71
CA ALA A 104 -18.90 -26.11 -1.48
C ALA A 104 -20.38 -25.88 -1.12
N ALA A 105 -21.16 -26.95 -0.91
CA ALA A 105 -22.56 -26.83 -0.50
C ALA A 105 -22.72 -26.19 0.88
N GLU A 106 -21.89 -26.56 1.85
CA GLU A 106 -21.91 -25.99 3.20
C GLU A 106 -21.50 -24.50 3.20
N LEU A 107 -20.47 -24.13 2.43
CA LEU A 107 -20.06 -22.73 2.28
C LEU A 107 -21.14 -21.90 1.57
N THR A 108 -21.73 -22.43 0.50
CA THR A 108 -22.73 -21.68 -0.29
C THR A 108 -24.09 -21.56 0.37
N ALA A 109 -24.37 -22.36 1.40
CA ALA A 109 -25.54 -22.20 2.25
C ALA A 109 -25.48 -20.96 3.15
N VAL A 110 -24.28 -20.37 3.34
CA VAL A 110 -24.09 -19.18 4.18
C VAL A 110 -24.36 -17.90 3.36
N PRO A 111 -25.24 -16.99 3.81
CA PRO A 111 -25.44 -15.70 3.16
C PRO A 111 -24.13 -14.90 3.03
N GLY A 112 -23.91 -14.27 1.87
CA GLY A 112 -22.71 -13.46 1.63
C GLY A 112 -21.44 -14.26 1.27
N CYS A 113 -21.50 -15.60 1.21
CA CYS A 113 -20.34 -16.43 0.87
C CYS A 113 -19.67 -16.08 -0.47
N SER A 114 -20.40 -15.50 -1.43
CA SER A 114 -19.89 -15.09 -2.74
C SER A 114 -18.75 -14.06 -2.66
N HIS A 115 -18.62 -13.33 -1.56
CA HIS A 115 -17.52 -12.39 -1.36
C HIS A 115 -16.17 -13.10 -1.13
N VAL A 116 -16.19 -14.33 -0.63
CA VAL A 116 -14.99 -15.05 -0.18
C VAL A 116 -14.80 -16.41 -0.85
N PHE A 117 -15.84 -16.99 -1.45
CA PHE A 117 -15.80 -18.31 -2.09
C PHE A 117 -16.28 -18.21 -3.54
N GLY A 118 -15.34 -18.28 -4.48
CA GLY A 118 -15.62 -18.12 -5.92
C GLY A 118 -15.44 -19.40 -6.75
N THR A 119 -14.73 -20.42 -6.26
CA THR A 119 -14.38 -21.59 -7.07
C THR A 119 -14.38 -22.89 -6.26
N GLY A 120 -15.21 -23.84 -6.72
CA GLY A 120 -15.22 -25.22 -6.26
C GLY A 120 -15.05 -26.19 -7.43
N VAL A 121 -14.13 -27.15 -7.32
CA VAL A 121 -13.87 -28.15 -8.35
C VAL A 121 -14.10 -29.55 -7.77
N VAL A 122 -15.14 -30.24 -8.24
CA VAL A 122 -15.36 -31.65 -7.92
C VAL A 122 -14.54 -32.52 -8.90
N SER A 123 -13.33 -32.88 -8.48
CA SER A 123 -12.35 -33.64 -9.27
C SER A 123 -12.42 -35.15 -8.99
N TYR A 124 -13.61 -35.73 -9.17
CA TYR A 124 -13.91 -37.09 -8.73
C TYR A 124 -13.05 -38.19 -9.42
N SER A 125 -12.62 -37.98 -10.67
CA SER A 125 -11.76 -38.91 -11.41
C SER A 125 -10.30 -38.43 -11.50
N CYS A 126 -9.36 -39.36 -11.72
CA CYS A 126 -7.96 -39.03 -12.02
C CYS A 126 -7.83 -38.10 -13.23
N ASP A 127 -8.65 -38.31 -14.27
CA ASP A 127 -8.69 -37.45 -15.44
C ASP A 127 -9.14 -36.02 -15.10
N CYS A 128 -10.13 -35.85 -14.22
CA CYS A 128 -10.54 -34.52 -13.75
C CYS A 128 -9.43 -33.87 -12.91
N LYS A 129 -8.76 -34.61 -12.03
CA LYS A 129 -7.60 -34.12 -11.27
C LYS A 129 -6.49 -33.63 -12.20
N GLU A 130 -6.20 -34.33 -13.30
CA GLU A 130 -5.20 -33.93 -14.28
C GLU A 130 -5.65 -32.70 -15.11
N LYS A 131 -6.89 -32.71 -15.64
CA LYS A 131 -7.38 -31.68 -16.57
C LYS A 131 -7.73 -30.36 -15.88
N MET A 132 -8.40 -30.43 -14.74
CA MET A 132 -8.97 -29.26 -14.06
C MET A 132 -8.04 -28.72 -12.98
N LEU A 133 -7.22 -29.56 -12.34
CA LEU A 133 -6.35 -29.14 -11.23
C LEU A 133 -4.86 -29.29 -11.55
N HIS A 134 -4.53 -29.65 -12.79
CA HIS A 134 -3.16 -29.81 -13.27
C HIS A 134 -2.30 -30.76 -12.42
N VAL A 135 -2.94 -31.74 -11.76
CA VAL A 135 -2.22 -32.79 -11.05
C VAL A 135 -1.45 -33.62 -12.06
N LYS A 136 -0.13 -33.71 -11.94
CA LYS A 136 0.70 -34.46 -12.89
C LYS A 136 0.24 -35.91 -12.93
N ARG A 137 0.08 -36.46 -14.14
CA ARG A 137 -0.19 -37.89 -14.35
C ARG A 137 0.81 -38.80 -13.64
N ASP A 138 2.06 -38.36 -13.54
CA ASP A 138 3.12 -39.08 -12.83
C ASP A 138 2.89 -39.15 -11.31
N THR A 139 2.32 -38.10 -10.70
CA THR A 139 1.91 -38.12 -9.29
C THR A 139 0.81 -39.15 -9.06
N LEU A 140 -0.24 -39.13 -9.91
CA LEU A 140 -1.37 -40.07 -9.81
C LEU A 140 -0.93 -41.52 -10.03
N ARG A 141 0.02 -41.77 -10.94
CA ARG A 141 0.56 -43.12 -11.19
C ARG A 141 1.45 -43.65 -10.08
N ARG A 142 2.29 -42.79 -9.48
CA ARG A 142 3.26 -43.22 -8.46
C ARG A 142 2.66 -43.33 -7.07
N TYR A 143 1.76 -42.41 -6.72
CA TYR A 143 1.24 -42.26 -5.36
C TYR A 143 -0.26 -42.55 -5.25
N GLY A 144 -0.97 -42.78 -6.36
CA GLY A 144 -2.42 -42.99 -6.33
C GLY A 144 -3.24 -41.70 -6.14
N ALA A 145 -4.56 -41.82 -6.36
CA ALA A 145 -5.50 -40.70 -6.23
C ALA A 145 -5.75 -40.29 -4.78
N VAL A 146 -5.57 -41.21 -3.83
CA VAL A 146 -5.78 -41.02 -2.39
C VAL A 146 -4.44 -40.96 -1.69
N SER A 147 -3.75 -39.83 -1.80
CA SER A 147 -2.42 -39.68 -1.21
C SER A 147 -2.10 -38.22 -0.89
N GLU A 148 -1.16 -38.03 0.03
CA GLU A 148 -0.64 -36.72 0.38
C GLU A 148 -0.11 -35.93 -0.84
N PRO A 149 0.74 -36.48 -1.73
CA PRO A 149 1.20 -35.76 -2.92
C PRO A 149 0.07 -35.33 -3.85
N THR A 150 -0.99 -36.13 -3.95
CA THR A 150 -2.17 -35.79 -4.75
C THR A 150 -2.99 -34.69 -4.09
N ALA A 151 -3.23 -34.74 -2.77
CA ALA A 151 -3.90 -33.66 -2.04
C ALA A 151 -3.15 -32.33 -2.19
N ILE A 152 -1.82 -32.33 -2.00
CA ILE A 152 -1.00 -31.12 -2.19
C ILE A 152 -1.14 -30.56 -3.62
N ALA A 153 -1.07 -31.43 -4.64
CA ALA A 153 -1.22 -31.00 -6.03
C ALA A 153 -2.62 -30.44 -6.32
N MET A 154 -3.66 -31.05 -5.76
CA MET A 154 -5.04 -30.58 -5.89
C MET A 154 -5.24 -29.21 -5.23
N SER A 155 -4.72 -28.99 -4.02
CA SER A 155 -4.87 -27.71 -3.31
C SER A 155 -4.16 -26.57 -4.05
N ARG A 156 -2.99 -26.84 -4.63
CA ARG A 156 -2.25 -25.89 -5.48
C ARG A 156 -3.02 -25.56 -6.75
N GLY A 157 -3.51 -26.60 -7.43
CA GLY A 157 -4.28 -26.48 -8.66
C GLY A 157 -5.50 -25.60 -8.46
N VAL A 158 -6.32 -25.90 -7.45
CA VAL A 158 -7.57 -25.17 -7.24
C VAL A 158 -7.35 -23.73 -6.76
N ARG A 159 -6.32 -23.48 -5.97
CA ARG A 159 -5.91 -22.11 -5.60
C ARG A 159 -5.58 -21.29 -6.84
N HIS A 160 -4.83 -21.89 -7.77
CA HIS A 160 -4.43 -21.23 -9.01
C HIS A 160 -5.61 -20.98 -9.94
N GLU A 161 -6.42 -22.01 -10.22
CA GLU A 161 -7.60 -21.91 -11.09
C GLU A 161 -8.66 -20.96 -10.53
N GLY A 162 -8.84 -20.95 -9.21
CA GLY A 162 -9.82 -20.09 -8.54
C GLY A 162 -9.33 -18.70 -8.20
N HIS A 163 -8.08 -18.35 -8.56
CA HIS A 163 -7.42 -17.10 -8.18
C HIS A 163 -7.61 -16.73 -6.69
N ALA A 164 -7.62 -17.74 -5.83
CA ALA A 164 -7.93 -17.59 -4.41
C ALA A 164 -6.66 -17.39 -3.57
N ARG A 165 -6.78 -16.71 -2.43
CA ARG A 165 -5.66 -16.63 -1.47
C ARG A 165 -5.37 -17.99 -0.85
N LEU A 166 -6.40 -18.80 -0.59
CA LEU A 166 -6.31 -20.14 -0.04
C LEU A 166 -6.83 -21.20 -1.00
N GLY A 167 -6.12 -22.34 -1.07
CA GLY A 167 -6.59 -23.55 -1.73
C GLY A 167 -6.77 -24.68 -0.73
N LEU A 168 -7.98 -25.20 -0.63
CA LEU A 168 -8.29 -26.41 0.14
C LEU A 168 -8.53 -27.57 -0.82
N SER A 169 -8.01 -28.75 -0.49
CA SER A 169 -8.34 -29.96 -1.23
C SER A 169 -8.62 -31.13 -0.32
N ILE A 170 -9.40 -32.07 -0.82
CA ILE A 170 -9.71 -33.31 -0.12
C ILE A 170 -9.82 -34.50 -1.08
N THR A 171 -9.10 -35.57 -0.76
CA THR A 171 -9.14 -36.86 -1.48
C THR A 171 -9.10 -38.01 -0.50
N GLY A 172 -9.84 -39.08 -0.77
CA GLY A 172 -10.04 -40.13 0.21
C GLY A 172 -10.84 -41.31 -0.33
N GLU A 173 -10.82 -42.39 0.45
CA GLU A 173 -11.63 -43.57 0.21
C GLU A 173 -12.83 -43.57 1.18
N ALA A 174 -14.01 -43.19 0.67
CA ALA A 174 -15.23 -43.10 1.48
C ALA A 174 -15.97 -44.46 1.58
N GLY A 175 -15.52 -45.50 0.88
CA GLY A 175 -16.18 -46.82 0.89
C GLY A 175 -17.44 -46.90 0.03
N PRO A 176 -18.26 -47.96 0.14
CA PRO A 176 -18.27 -48.93 1.24
C PRO A 176 -17.25 -50.07 1.10
N ILE A 177 -16.59 -50.22 -0.05
CA ILE A 177 -15.58 -51.26 -0.29
C ILE A 177 -14.20 -50.60 -0.24
N PRO A 178 -13.23 -51.16 0.50
CA PRO A 178 -11.86 -50.64 0.50
C PRO A 178 -11.24 -50.78 -0.89
N SER A 179 -10.36 -49.85 -1.24
CA SER A 179 -9.51 -50.03 -2.41
C SER A 179 -8.37 -51.00 -2.08
N GLU A 180 -7.71 -51.55 -3.11
CA GLU A 180 -6.50 -52.37 -2.92
C GLU A 180 -5.37 -51.57 -2.24
N GLU A 181 -5.40 -50.24 -2.34
CA GLU A 181 -4.34 -49.33 -1.87
C GLU A 181 -4.60 -48.80 -0.45
N HIS A 182 -5.87 -48.54 -0.09
CA HIS A 182 -6.24 -47.87 1.17
C HIS A 182 -7.54 -48.42 1.79
N PRO A 183 -7.60 -48.56 3.13
CA PRO A 183 -8.83 -48.90 3.83
C PRO A 183 -9.86 -47.76 3.73
N VAL A 184 -11.14 -48.13 3.86
CA VAL A 184 -12.25 -47.17 3.97
C VAL A 184 -11.97 -46.17 5.11
N GLY A 185 -12.35 -44.91 4.91
CA GLY A 185 -12.10 -43.81 5.84
C GLY A 185 -10.74 -43.16 5.74
N THR A 186 -9.84 -43.62 4.86
CA THR A 186 -8.56 -42.94 4.61
C THR A 186 -8.80 -41.65 3.85
N VAL A 187 -8.46 -40.50 4.43
CA VAL A 187 -8.64 -39.17 3.81
C VAL A 187 -7.39 -38.33 3.96
N PHE A 188 -6.96 -37.73 2.85
CA PHE A 188 -5.94 -36.69 2.82
C PHE A 188 -6.59 -35.35 2.50
N ALA A 189 -6.32 -34.35 3.33
CA ALA A 189 -6.70 -32.96 3.08
C ALA A 189 -5.46 -32.08 3.06
N CYS A 190 -5.47 -31.04 2.22
CA CYS A 190 -4.38 -30.07 2.18
C CYS A 190 -4.92 -28.66 2.03
N LEU A 191 -4.46 -27.76 2.89
CA LEU A 191 -4.64 -26.31 2.78
C LEU A 191 -3.31 -25.69 2.33
N THR A 192 -3.34 -24.76 1.38
CA THR A 192 -2.18 -23.95 0.98
C THR A 192 -2.55 -22.48 0.88
N ASP A 193 -1.63 -21.60 1.29
CA ASP A 193 -1.69 -20.15 1.09
C ASP A 193 -0.83 -19.68 -0.11
N GLY A 194 -0.16 -20.61 -0.78
CA GLY A 194 0.81 -20.39 -1.86
C GLY A 194 2.26 -20.19 -1.42
N ARG A 195 2.52 -20.15 -0.11
CA ARG A 195 3.87 -20.10 0.49
C ARG A 195 4.13 -21.33 1.36
N ARG A 196 3.11 -21.81 2.06
CA ARG A 196 3.12 -22.93 2.99
C ARG A 196 1.93 -23.83 2.70
N LYS A 197 2.09 -25.08 3.11
CA LYS A 197 1.05 -26.09 3.03
C LYS A 197 0.87 -26.80 4.37
N TRP A 198 -0.38 -27.14 4.68
CA TRP A 198 -0.79 -27.93 5.84
C TRP A 198 -1.52 -29.17 5.34
N VAL A 199 -0.86 -30.31 5.47
CA VAL A 199 -1.42 -31.61 5.07
C VAL A 199 -1.95 -32.31 6.30
N GLN A 200 -3.12 -32.91 6.17
CA GLN A 200 -3.75 -33.75 7.17
C GLN A 200 -4.00 -35.13 6.57
N HIS A 201 -3.73 -36.16 7.36
CA HIS A 201 -4.07 -37.55 7.04
C HIS A 201 -4.98 -38.07 8.15
N TRP A 202 -6.23 -38.34 7.78
CA TRP A 202 -7.25 -38.83 8.69
C TRP A 202 -7.61 -40.27 8.38
N LYS A 203 -7.89 -41.02 9.45
CA LYS A 203 -8.58 -42.31 9.41
C LYS A 203 -9.94 -42.08 10.07
N LEU A 204 -10.96 -41.99 9.23
CA LEU A 204 -12.31 -41.61 9.64
C LEU A 204 -13.23 -42.80 9.86
N ASP A 205 -12.85 -44.00 9.43
CA ASP A 205 -13.65 -45.19 9.65
C ASP A 205 -13.33 -45.82 11.01
N ASP A 206 -14.35 -45.97 11.84
CA ASP A 206 -14.34 -46.66 13.14
C ASP A 206 -15.03 -48.04 13.07
N GLY A 207 -15.40 -48.48 11.87
CA GLY A 207 -16.12 -49.72 11.60
C GLY A 207 -17.64 -49.61 11.71
N MET A 208 -18.18 -48.45 12.11
CA MET A 208 -19.62 -48.20 12.24
C MET A 208 -20.14 -47.14 11.27
N ARG A 209 -19.26 -46.33 10.69
CA ARG A 209 -19.66 -45.23 9.79
C ARG A 209 -20.04 -45.73 8.41
N ASP A 210 -21.17 -45.21 7.92
CA ASP A 210 -21.50 -45.34 6.51
C ASP A 210 -20.67 -44.36 5.64
N ARG A 211 -20.76 -44.55 4.32
CA ARG A 211 -20.09 -43.70 3.33
C ARG A 211 -20.40 -42.21 3.51
N ASN A 212 -21.64 -41.84 3.87
CA ASN A 212 -22.03 -40.44 3.98
C ASN A 212 -21.53 -39.81 5.29
N ALA A 213 -21.48 -40.57 6.39
CA ALA A 213 -20.86 -40.14 7.64
C ALA A 213 -19.38 -39.84 7.45
N ILE A 214 -18.63 -40.70 6.73
CA ILE A 214 -17.22 -40.44 6.39
C ILE A 214 -17.09 -39.15 5.57
N ARG A 215 -17.97 -38.94 4.58
CA ARG A 215 -17.95 -37.73 3.74
C ARG A 215 -18.23 -36.45 4.52
N ARG A 216 -19.21 -36.46 5.42
CA ARG A 216 -19.54 -35.32 6.29
C ARG A 216 -18.40 -35.01 7.25
N ALA A 217 -17.90 -36.02 7.97
CA ALA A 217 -16.76 -35.85 8.88
C ALA A 217 -15.53 -35.29 8.16
N ALA A 218 -15.24 -35.78 6.95
CA ALA A 218 -14.17 -35.27 6.09
C ALA A 218 -14.37 -33.79 5.71
N ALA A 219 -15.59 -33.40 5.34
CA ALA A 219 -15.92 -32.02 4.99
C ALA A 219 -15.78 -31.08 6.20
N SER A 220 -16.35 -31.45 7.35
CA SER A 220 -16.29 -30.61 8.55
C SER A 220 -14.86 -30.45 9.08
N ARG A 221 -14.04 -31.52 9.10
CA ARG A 221 -12.62 -31.42 9.47
C ARG A 221 -11.82 -30.55 8.50
N ALA A 222 -12.19 -30.52 7.22
CA ALA A 222 -11.55 -29.67 6.23
C ALA A 222 -11.90 -28.19 6.42
N LEU A 223 -13.16 -27.88 6.76
CA LEU A 223 -13.57 -26.53 7.16
C LEU A 223 -12.90 -26.08 8.46
N ASP A 224 -12.78 -26.98 9.44
CA ASP A 224 -12.08 -26.69 10.69
C ASP A 224 -10.58 -26.42 10.46
N LEU A 225 -9.94 -27.11 9.51
CA LEU A 225 -8.57 -26.82 9.09
C LEU A 225 -8.42 -25.37 8.58
N VAL A 226 -9.39 -24.89 7.79
CA VAL A 226 -9.43 -23.49 7.32
C VAL A 226 -9.68 -22.54 8.49
N ARG A 227 -10.67 -22.83 9.34
CA ARG A 227 -10.96 -22.02 10.54
C ARG A 227 -9.72 -21.84 11.40
N ARG A 228 -9.04 -22.95 11.77
CA ARG A 228 -7.83 -22.92 12.60
C ARG A 228 -6.72 -22.13 11.95
N TYR A 229 -6.56 -22.21 10.62
CA TYR A 229 -5.61 -21.39 9.90
C TYR A 229 -5.92 -19.89 10.03
N LEU A 230 -7.20 -19.51 9.96
CA LEU A 230 -7.63 -18.12 10.05
C LEU A 230 -7.54 -17.58 11.49
N GLU A 231 -7.94 -18.36 12.49
CA GLU A 231 -7.96 -17.94 13.91
C GLU A 231 -6.58 -17.94 14.57
N ALA A 232 -5.64 -18.76 14.09
CA ALA A 232 -4.28 -18.80 14.62
C ALA A 232 -3.33 -17.84 13.88
N TYR A 233 -2.94 -16.73 14.51
CA TYR A 233 -1.70 -16.04 14.14
C TYR A 233 -0.49 -17.03 14.14
N PRO A 234 0.58 -16.79 13.38
CA PRO A 234 1.61 -17.77 12.95
C PRO A 234 2.28 -18.64 14.03
N ALA A 235 2.05 -18.35 15.32
CA ALA A 235 2.56 -19.06 16.47
C ALA A 235 1.93 -20.45 16.70
N VAL A 236 0.65 -20.68 16.37
CA VAL A 236 -0.02 -21.99 16.62
C VAL A 236 -0.08 -22.88 15.38
N MET A 237 -0.08 -22.28 14.17
CA MET A 237 0.16 -22.98 12.89
C MET A 237 1.65 -22.98 12.50
N ALA A 238 2.54 -22.86 13.50
CA ALA A 238 3.99 -23.03 13.38
C ALA A 238 4.31 -24.50 13.02
N GLY A 239 4.19 -24.82 11.73
CA GLY A 239 4.34 -26.19 11.22
C GLY A 239 4.02 -26.38 9.75
N GLY A 240 3.43 -25.37 9.08
CA GLY A 240 3.28 -25.40 7.63
C GLY A 240 4.65 -25.56 6.96
N THR A 241 4.82 -26.66 6.22
CA THR A 241 6.08 -26.92 5.52
C THR A 241 6.27 -25.89 4.42
N MET A 242 7.49 -25.34 4.31
CA MET A 242 7.82 -24.42 3.24
C MET A 242 7.51 -25.08 1.91
N GLU A 243 6.70 -24.40 1.13
CA GLU A 243 6.35 -24.87 -0.18
C GLU A 243 7.56 -24.62 -1.09
N GLN A 244 8.35 -25.66 -1.38
CA GLN A 244 9.28 -25.56 -2.52
C GLN A 244 8.43 -25.25 -3.74
N GLU A 245 8.70 -24.12 -4.39
CA GLU A 245 8.16 -23.75 -5.69
C GLU A 245 8.58 -24.83 -6.70
N THR A 246 7.84 -25.92 -6.73
CA THR A 246 7.77 -26.75 -7.92
C THR A 246 6.85 -25.99 -8.85
N THR A 247 7.41 -25.07 -9.62
CA THR A 247 6.76 -24.50 -10.79
C THR A 247 6.01 -25.65 -11.48
N PRO A 248 4.68 -25.57 -11.68
CA PRO A 248 3.98 -26.64 -12.36
C PRO A 248 4.69 -26.87 -13.69
N PRO A 249 4.97 -28.13 -14.08
CA PRO A 249 5.56 -28.38 -15.36
C PRO A 249 4.50 -27.91 -16.34
N ARG A 250 4.82 -26.81 -17.02
CA ARG A 250 4.18 -26.46 -18.28
C ARG A 250 4.08 -27.77 -19.05
N GLN A 251 2.86 -28.26 -19.29
CA GLN A 251 2.62 -29.54 -19.93
C GLN A 251 3.33 -29.47 -21.28
N ARG A 252 4.56 -30.02 -21.36
CA ARG A 252 5.21 -30.25 -22.63
C ARG A 252 4.40 -31.39 -23.23
N ARG A 253 3.39 -31.02 -24.05
CA ARG A 253 3.15 -31.76 -25.29
C ARG A 253 4.54 -32.09 -25.83
N SER A 254 4.82 -33.35 -26.10
CA SER A 254 6.12 -33.78 -26.63
C SER A 254 6.53 -32.75 -27.66
N PHE A 255 7.56 -31.96 -27.31
CA PHE A 255 7.93 -30.79 -28.08
C PHE A 255 8.79 -31.31 -29.21
N HIS A 256 8.16 -32.02 -30.14
CA HIS A 256 8.82 -32.37 -31.38
C HIS A 256 8.95 -31.06 -32.17
N PRO A 257 10.18 -30.62 -32.49
CA PRO A 257 10.37 -29.38 -33.23
C PRO A 257 9.62 -29.39 -34.57
N THR A 258 9.26 -30.56 -35.10
CA THR A 258 8.44 -30.74 -36.31
C THR A 258 6.97 -30.30 -36.16
N HIS A 259 6.44 -30.13 -34.94
CA HIS A 259 5.08 -29.61 -34.72
C HIS A 259 5.00 -28.08 -34.71
N TRP A 260 6.10 -27.40 -34.36
CA TRP A 260 6.15 -25.94 -34.22
C TRP A 260 6.98 -25.28 -35.32
N PHE A 261 7.96 -25.97 -35.88
CA PHE A 261 8.76 -25.50 -36.98
C PHE A 261 8.38 -26.24 -38.27
N PRO A 262 8.37 -25.55 -39.43
CA PRO A 262 8.25 -26.21 -40.71
C PRO A 262 9.34 -27.28 -40.86
N HIS A 263 8.98 -28.48 -41.31
CA HIS A 263 9.94 -29.55 -41.55
C HIS A 263 9.77 -30.16 -42.94
N ARG A 264 10.84 -30.78 -43.46
CA ARG A 264 10.84 -31.42 -44.78
C ARG A 264 9.81 -32.56 -44.80
N GLY A 265 8.75 -32.39 -45.60
CA GLY A 265 7.60 -33.29 -45.67
C GLY A 265 6.25 -32.62 -45.38
N ASP A 266 6.24 -31.41 -44.80
CA ASP A 266 5.00 -30.63 -44.63
C ASP A 266 4.50 -30.07 -45.97
N GLY A 267 3.21 -30.24 -46.25
CA GLY A 267 2.53 -29.50 -47.31
C GLY A 267 2.47 -27.99 -47.00
N TRP A 268 2.51 -27.13 -48.02
CA TRP A 268 2.64 -25.67 -47.88
C TRP A 268 1.66 -25.03 -46.89
N ARG A 269 0.41 -25.52 -46.81
CA ARG A 269 -0.60 -25.05 -45.85
C ARG A 269 -0.22 -25.33 -44.39
N LYS A 270 0.32 -26.52 -44.10
CA LYS A 270 0.73 -26.90 -42.73
C LYS A 270 1.94 -26.09 -42.28
N SER A 271 2.87 -25.81 -43.20
CA SER A 271 4.03 -24.95 -42.95
C SER A 271 3.62 -23.52 -42.56
N ILE A 272 2.65 -22.92 -43.26
CA ILE A 272 2.13 -21.58 -42.92
C ILE A 272 1.47 -21.58 -41.54
N ILE A 273 0.60 -22.55 -41.25
CA ILE A 273 -0.10 -22.65 -39.97
C ILE A 273 0.88 -22.74 -38.79
N LYS A 274 2.03 -23.41 -38.98
CA LYS A 274 3.07 -23.52 -37.96
C LYS A 274 3.88 -22.24 -37.76
N LEU A 275 3.97 -21.36 -38.77
CA LEU A 275 4.70 -20.08 -38.67
C LEU A 275 3.91 -18.97 -37.95
N ILE A 276 2.57 -18.99 -38.03
CA ILE A 276 1.69 -17.99 -37.39
C ILE A 276 1.97 -17.80 -35.88
N PRO A 277 2.04 -18.85 -35.03
CA PRO A 277 2.31 -18.66 -33.60
C PRO A 277 3.70 -18.08 -33.33
N TRP A 278 4.69 -18.36 -34.18
CA TRP A 278 6.02 -17.77 -34.06
C TRP A 278 6.04 -16.31 -34.49
N LEU A 279 5.32 -15.96 -35.55
CA LEU A 279 5.14 -14.56 -35.94
C LEU A 279 4.48 -13.76 -34.81
N LEU A 280 3.47 -14.32 -34.14
CA LEU A 280 2.83 -13.70 -32.98
C LEU A 280 3.78 -13.56 -31.78
N VAL A 281 4.60 -14.58 -31.49
CA VAL A 281 5.62 -14.50 -30.43
C VAL A 281 6.68 -13.45 -30.77
N ILE A 282 7.14 -13.39 -32.02
CA ILE A 282 8.08 -12.36 -32.48
C ILE A 282 7.45 -10.98 -32.35
N LEU A 283 6.21 -10.78 -32.78
CA LEU A 283 5.49 -9.51 -32.64
C LEU A 283 5.35 -9.11 -31.17
N LEU A 284 5.05 -10.06 -30.27
CA LEU A 284 4.96 -9.79 -28.83
C LEU A 284 6.33 -9.43 -28.24
N LEU A 285 7.40 -10.14 -28.62
CA LEU A 285 8.76 -9.84 -28.16
C LEU A 285 9.26 -8.50 -28.71
N VAL A 286 8.96 -8.18 -29.97
CA VAL A 286 9.25 -6.86 -30.56
C VAL A 286 8.46 -5.78 -29.83
N GLY A 287 7.16 -5.99 -29.57
CA GLY A 287 6.34 -5.06 -28.81
C GLY A 287 6.86 -4.83 -27.39
N ALA A 288 7.23 -5.91 -26.68
CA ALA A 288 7.85 -5.82 -25.36
C ALA A 288 9.22 -5.12 -25.39
N GLY A 289 10.04 -5.41 -26.41
CA GLY A 289 11.33 -4.77 -26.61
C GLY A 289 11.19 -3.28 -26.91
N VAL A 290 10.24 -2.88 -27.75
CA VAL A 290 9.89 -1.49 -28.02
C VAL A 290 9.38 -0.81 -26.75
N ALA A 291 8.47 -1.43 -25.99
CA ALA A 291 7.98 -0.88 -24.73
C ALA A 291 9.11 -0.67 -23.71
N LEU A 292 10.00 -1.67 -23.55
CA LEU A 292 11.17 -1.58 -22.67
C LEU A 292 12.13 -0.49 -23.12
N TYR A 293 12.37 -0.38 -24.42
CA TYR A 293 13.20 0.67 -25.00
C TYR A 293 12.59 2.06 -24.74
N GLN A 294 11.29 2.24 -24.94
CA GLN A 294 10.59 3.49 -24.65
C GLN A 294 10.67 3.85 -23.16
N LEU A 295 10.46 2.90 -22.26
CA LEU A 295 10.61 3.11 -20.81
C LEU A 295 12.06 3.48 -20.43
N SER A 296 13.05 2.85 -21.07
CA SER A 296 14.47 3.13 -20.82
C SER A 296 14.90 4.52 -21.30
N LYS A 297 14.28 5.02 -22.38
CA LYS A 297 14.59 6.33 -22.96
C LYS A 297 13.74 7.47 -22.42
N ALA A 298 12.61 7.17 -21.78
CA ALA A 298 11.70 8.20 -21.25
C ALA A 298 12.41 9.24 -20.35
N PRO A 299 13.34 8.86 -19.44
CA PRO A 299 14.07 9.84 -18.64
C PRO A 299 14.90 10.81 -19.50
N ASP A 300 15.68 10.29 -20.44
CA ASP A 300 16.54 11.11 -21.31
C ASP A 300 15.71 12.01 -22.23
N THR A 301 14.61 11.49 -22.77
CA THR A 301 13.69 12.26 -23.61
C THR A 301 13.09 13.42 -22.82
N ASN A 302 12.63 13.17 -21.57
CA ASN A 302 12.10 14.23 -20.74
C ASN A 302 13.16 15.28 -20.37
N ARG A 303 14.38 14.86 -19.97
CA ARG A 303 15.49 15.80 -19.67
C ARG A 303 15.78 16.70 -20.87
N ARG A 304 15.95 16.12 -22.06
CA ARG A 304 16.23 16.88 -23.30
C ARG A 304 15.12 17.87 -23.62
N LEU A 305 13.86 17.47 -23.46
CA LEU A 305 12.73 18.36 -23.64
C LEU A 305 12.81 19.54 -22.66
N GLN A 306 12.93 19.27 -21.36
CA GLN A 306 12.96 20.33 -20.34
C GLN A 306 14.19 21.23 -20.46
N ASP A 307 15.36 20.69 -20.82
CA ASP A 307 16.57 21.47 -21.07
C ASP A 307 16.40 22.40 -22.30
N SER A 308 15.74 21.92 -23.35
CA SER A 308 15.40 22.74 -24.52
C SER A 308 14.44 23.88 -24.16
N LEU A 309 13.36 23.57 -23.42
CA LEU A 309 12.39 24.56 -22.94
C LEU A 309 13.06 25.61 -22.04
N ARG A 310 13.95 25.16 -21.14
CA ARG A 310 14.77 26.03 -20.28
C ARG A 310 15.67 26.94 -21.11
N GLY A 311 16.34 26.39 -22.12
CA GLY A 311 17.17 27.16 -23.05
C GLY A 311 16.37 28.25 -23.75
N MET A 312 15.18 27.94 -24.27
CA MET A 312 14.30 28.94 -24.91
C MET A 312 13.86 30.02 -23.92
N TYR A 313 13.41 29.64 -22.73
CA TYR A 313 12.95 30.59 -21.71
C TYR A 313 14.04 31.59 -21.27
N TRP A 314 15.26 31.09 -21.04
CA TRP A 314 16.36 31.94 -20.55
C TRP A 314 17.11 32.67 -21.65
N SER A 315 17.10 32.19 -22.90
CA SER A 315 17.73 32.86 -24.05
C SER A 315 16.89 34.01 -24.63
N GLU A 316 15.56 33.98 -24.51
CA GLU A 316 14.69 35.04 -25.03
C GLU A 316 14.85 36.40 -24.33
N LYS A 317 15.60 36.47 -23.21
CA LYS A 317 15.88 37.72 -22.50
C LYS A 317 16.60 38.76 -23.38
N GLU A 318 17.37 38.30 -24.38
CA GLU A 318 18.10 39.17 -25.33
C GLU A 318 17.46 39.27 -26.72
N TYR A 319 16.73 38.24 -27.19
CA TYR A 319 16.24 38.19 -28.58
C TYR A 319 14.94 38.98 -28.81
N ALA A 320 14.06 39.07 -27.80
CA ALA A 320 12.70 39.59 -27.96
C ALA A 320 12.55 41.12 -27.77
N LEU A 321 13.62 41.83 -27.37
CA LEU A 321 13.64 43.30 -27.31
C LEU A 321 13.66 43.96 -28.70
N ASN A 322 13.98 43.20 -29.76
CA ASN A 322 14.33 43.75 -31.08
C ASN A 322 13.36 43.38 -32.22
N GLN A 323 12.24 42.70 -31.96
CA GLN A 323 11.24 42.37 -33.00
C GLN A 323 9.91 43.11 -32.76
N PRO A 324 9.34 43.78 -33.78
CA PRO A 324 8.00 44.35 -33.70
C PRO A 324 6.97 43.22 -33.64
N THR A 325 6.11 43.26 -32.62
CA THR A 325 4.97 42.33 -32.48
C THR A 325 3.72 42.90 -33.12
N ASP A 326 3.01 42.09 -33.91
CA ASP A 326 1.60 42.35 -34.20
C ASP A 326 0.78 42.03 -32.94
N PRO A 327 -0.01 42.98 -32.39
CA PRO A 327 -0.82 42.75 -31.19
C PRO A 327 -1.86 41.62 -31.32
N GLN A 328 -2.14 41.12 -32.52
CA GLN A 328 -3.18 40.10 -32.75
C GLN A 328 -2.76 38.66 -32.43
N ASP A 329 -1.45 38.35 -32.38
CA ASP A 329 -0.98 36.96 -32.26
C ASP A 329 -0.82 36.48 -30.80
N TYR A 330 -0.72 37.41 -29.84
CA TYR A 330 -0.44 37.09 -28.45
C TYR A 330 -1.44 37.75 -27.47
N PRO A 331 -1.71 37.14 -26.31
CA PRO A 331 -2.45 37.79 -25.24
C PRO A 331 -1.81 39.12 -24.83
N GLU A 332 -2.65 40.13 -24.58
CA GLU A 332 -2.19 41.43 -24.12
C GLU A 332 -1.37 41.29 -22.82
N GLY A 333 -0.19 41.91 -22.78
CA GLY A 333 0.71 41.85 -21.63
C GLY A 333 1.61 40.60 -21.56
N LEU A 334 1.58 39.70 -22.54
CA LEU A 334 2.48 38.54 -22.59
C LEU A 334 3.95 38.99 -22.53
N MET A 335 4.65 38.56 -21.48
CA MET A 335 6.06 38.81 -21.28
C MET A 335 6.87 38.21 -22.44
N PRO A 336 7.82 38.97 -23.04
CA PRO A 336 8.53 38.53 -24.23
C PRO A 336 9.24 37.17 -24.12
N ARG A 337 9.69 36.80 -22.92
CA ARG A 337 10.38 35.53 -22.62
C ARG A 337 9.50 34.27 -22.64
N PHE A 338 8.19 34.43 -22.82
CA PHE A 338 7.26 33.32 -22.94
C PHE A 338 6.79 33.11 -24.38
N ARG A 339 7.20 33.94 -25.35
CA ARG A 339 6.65 33.92 -26.71
C ARG A 339 6.99 32.62 -27.43
N SER A 340 8.26 32.22 -27.45
CA SER A 340 8.66 30.93 -28.06
C SER A 340 7.96 29.74 -27.41
N LEU A 341 7.76 29.79 -26.08
CA LEU A 341 7.01 28.76 -25.37
C LEU A 341 5.53 28.74 -25.79
N TYR A 342 4.91 29.92 -25.87
CA TYR A 342 3.51 30.08 -26.24
C TYR A 342 3.24 29.65 -27.69
N ASP A 343 4.16 29.94 -28.61
CA ASP A 343 4.09 29.50 -30.00
C ASP A 343 4.12 27.96 -30.12
N MET A 344 4.87 27.27 -29.26
CA MET A 344 4.89 25.81 -29.22
C MET A 344 3.67 25.22 -28.50
N ASN A 345 3.27 25.82 -27.38
CA ASN A 345 2.07 25.42 -26.67
C ASN A 345 1.40 26.62 -25.97
N PRO A 346 0.21 27.06 -26.43
CA PRO A 346 -0.50 28.20 -25.85
C PRO A 346 -1.08 27.92 -24.45
N ASP A 347 -1.06 26.67 -23.98
CA ASP A 347 -1.44 26.31 -22.61
C ASP A 347 -0.36 26.69 -21.57
N VAL A 348 0.82 27.19 -21.97
CA VAL A 348 1.81 27.67 -21.00
C VAL A 348 1.22 28.83 -20.17
N GLY A 349 1.26 28.71 -18.84
CA GLY A 349 0.72 29.72 -17.92
C GLY A 349 1.78 30.44 -17.11
N GLY A 350 2.98 29.86 -17.00
CA GLY A 350 4.07 30.42 -16.21
C GLY A 350 5.32 29.56 -16.21
N TRP A 351 6.23 29.89 -15.30
CA TRP A 351 7.52 29.24 -15.14
C TRP A 351 7.89 29.21 -13.66
N ILE A 352 8.19 28.03 -13.12
CA ILE A 352 8.60 27.84 -11.73
C ILE A 352 10.07 27.47 -11.66
N ARG A 353 10.80 28.15 -10.77
CA ARG A 353 12.20 27.88 -10.48
C ARG A 353 12.45 27.93 -8.98
N ILE A 354 13.28 27.03 -8.48
CA ILE A 354 13.87 27.13 -7.15
C ILE A 354 15.37 27.27 -7.34
N PRO A 355 15.97 28.44 -7.00
CA PRO A 355 17.40 28.69 -7.19
C PRO A 355 18.26 27.57 -6.61
N ASP A 356 19.32 27.22 -7.36
CA ASP A 356 20.31 26.20 -7.01
C ASP A 356 19.75 24.78 -6.84
N THR A 357 18.62 24.48 -7.50
CA THR A 357 18.02 23.14 -7.56
C THR A 357 17.68 22.72 -8.99
N VAL A 358 17.26 21.47 -9.16
CA VAL A 358 16.75 20.93 -10.44
C VAL A 358 15.36 21.46 -10.84
N VAL A 359 14.65 22.16 -9.94
CA VAL A 359 13.32 22.70 -10.23
C VAL A 359 13.48 23.96 -11.07
N ASP A 360 13.27 23.83 -12.38
CA ASP A 360 13.30 24.91 -13.35
C ASP A 360 12.48 24.49 -14.59
N TYR A 361 11.16 24.70 -14.52
CA TYR A 361 10.18 24.10 -15.44
C TYR A 361 9.06 25.07 -15.85
N PRO A 362 8.51 24.94 -17.07
CA PRO A 362 7.26 25.61 -17.42
C PRO A 362 6.09 25.06 -16.62
N VAL A 363 5.15 25.94 -16.30
CA VAL A 363 3.91 25.63 -15.59
C VAL A 363 2.75 25.86 -16.54
N MET A 364 1.94 24.82 -16.74
CA MET A 364 0.80 24.84 -17.66
C MET A 364 -0.44 25.42 -16.99
N THR A 365 -1.35 25.96 -17.80
CA THR A 365 -2.67 26.38 -17.37
C THR A 365 -3.52 25.19 -16.91
N TYR A 366 -4.59 25.48 -16.18
CA TYR A 366 -5.50 24.45 -15.70
C TYR A 366 -6.32 23.83 -16.84
N ARG A 367 -6.29 22.50 -16.91
CA ARG A 367 -7.10 21.69 -17.83
C ARG A 367 -7.56 20.39 -17.17
N ASP A 368 -8.28 20.48 -16.05
CA ASP A 368 -8.80 19.32 -15.29
C ASP A 368 -7.74 18.21 -15.06
N GLY A 369 -6.51 18.61 -14.72
CA GLY A 369 -5.41 17.67 -14.47
C GLY A 369 -4.78 17.01 -15.71
N TYR A 370 -5.10 17.46 -16.93
CA TYR A 370 -4.52 16.95 -18.19
C TYR A 370 -2.98 16.84 -18.15
N TYR A 371 -2.31 17.85 -17.62
CA TYR A 371 -0.85 17.89 -17.53
C TYR A 371 -0.26 17.01 -16.43
N ALA A 372 -1.07 16.34 -15.60
CA ALA A 372 -0.56 15.33 -14.67
C ALA A 372 0.03 14.11 -15.39
N ASN A 373 -0.34 13.86 -16.65
CA ASN A 373 0.16 12.73 -17.44
C ASN A 373 0.47 13.09 -18.91
N HIS A 374 0.60 14.38 -19.22
CA HIS A 374 1.01 14.88 -20.53
C HIS A 374 2.20 15.83 -20.39
N SER A 375 3.12 15.76 -21.35
CA SER A 375 4.28 16.65 -21.47
C SER A 375 3.85 18.05 -21.91
N PHE A 376 4.81 18.99 -21.89
CA PHE A 376 4.64 20.32 -22.50
C PHE A 376 4.13 20.28 -23.96
N LEU A 377 4.43 19.23 -24.74
CA LEU A 377 3.97 19.13 -26.13
C LEU A 377 2.59 18.47 -26.29
N GLY A 378 1.92 18.13 -25.18
CA GLY A 378 0.62 17.44 -25.20
C GLY A 378 0.69 15.94 -25.48
N GLU A 379 1.90 15.37 -25.54
CA GLU A 379 2.10 13.92 -25.65
C GLU A 379 2.01 13.25 -24.27
N TYR A 380 1.46 12.04 -24.19
CA TYR A 380 1.45 11.27 -22.93
C TYR A 380 2.86 11.13 -22.37
N SER A 381 3.02 11.48 -21.10
CA SER A 381 4.29 11.41 -20.38
C SER A 381 4.05 11.04 -18.92
N TYR A 382 4.75 10.00 -18.46
CA TYR A 382 4.76 9.62 -17.04
C TYR A 382 5.26 10.77 -16.13
N TYR A 383 6.13 11.64 -16.66
CA TYR A 383 6.63 12.81 -15.94
C TYR A 383 5.58 13.91 -15.79
N GLY A 384 4.57 13.95 -16.67
CA GLY A 384 3.63 15.06 -16.77
C GLY A 384 4.32 16.39 -17.08
N GLN A 385 3.70 17.48 -16.66
CA GLN A 385 4.25 18.83 -16.63
C GLN A 385 3.66 19.55 -15.41
N PRO A 386 4.40 20.39 -14.66
CA PRO A 386 3.79 21.19 -13.61
C PRO A 386 2.63 22.03 -14.15
N TYR A 387 1.56 22.16 -13.38
CA TYR A 387 0.35 22.88 -13.83
C TYR A 387 -0.37 23.57 -12.68
N PHE A 388 -1.12 24.62 -13.01
CA PHE A 388 -2.00 25.30 -12.07
C PHE A 388 -3.28 24.52 -11.83
N THR A 389 -3.82 24.54 -10.61
CA THR A 389 -5.10 23.88 -10.29
C THR A 389 -6.33 24.72 -10.64
N LYS A 390 -6.13 25.94 -11.13
CA LYS A 390 -7.21 26.85 -11.54
C LYS A 390 -6.76 27.72 -12.72
N ALA A 391 -7.73 28.18 -13.51
CA ALA A 391 -7.45 29.08 -14.62
C ALA A 391 -6.86 30.41 -14.11
N LEU A 392 -5.84 30.91 -14.80
CA LEU A 392 -5.25 32.22 -14.50
C LEU A 392 -6.03 33.33 -15.20
N THR A 393 -6.15 34.48 -14.54
CA THR A 393 -6.64 35.73 -15.14
C THR A 393 -5.49 36.73 -15.29
N PRO A 394 -5.57 37.71 -16.22
CA PRO A 394 -4.53 38.74 -16.37
C PRO A 394 -4.29 39.56 -15.10
N ASP A 395 -5.35 39.85 -14.34
CA ASP A 395 -5.30 40.60 -13.07
C ASP A 395 -4.93 39.73 -11.85
N PHE A 396 -4.48 38.50 -12.07
CA PHE A 396 -4.20 37.53 -11.00
C PHE A 396 -2.90 37.88 -10.24
N PRO A 397 -2.86 37.79 -8.89
CA PRO A 397 -3.83 37.16 -7.99
C PRO A 397 -4.89 38.10 -7.42
N ALA A 398 -6.15 37.66 -7.46
CA ALA A 398 -7.20 38.27 -6.65
C ALA A 398 -7.98 37.14 -5.95
N ALA A 399 -7.78 37.03 -4.63
CA ALA A 399 -8.61 36.30 -3.64
C ALA A 399 -8.39 34.80 -3.37
N SER A 400 -7.39 34.10 -3.93
CA SER A 400 -7.07 32.73 -3.47
C SER A 400 -5.63 32.31 -3.79
N PRO A 401 -5.02 31.40 -2.99
CA PRO A 401 -3.65 30.91 -3.21
C PRO A 401 -3.44 30.35 -4.61
N LEU A 402 -2.29 30.62 -5.19
CA LEU A 402 -1.83 29.96 -6.41
C LEU A 402 -1.37 28.56 -6.06
N ILE A 403 -1.88 27.53 -6.73
CA ILE A 403 -1.50 26.15 -6.44
C ILE A 403 -0.90 25.56 -7.70
N VAL A 404 0.36 25.11 -7.59
CA VAL A 404 1.11 24.43 -8.64
C VAL A 404 1.28 22.96 -8.25
N MET A 405 0.73 22.06 -9.06
CA MET A 405 0.94 20.62 -8.90
C MET A 405 2.03 20.13 -9.83
N GLY A 406 2.85 19.20 -9.36
CA GLY A 406 3.84 18.51 -10.20
C GLY A 406 4.17 17.13 -9.68
N ASN A 407 4.47 16.22 -10.60
CA ASN A 407 4.73 14.81 -10.29
C ASN A 407 6.09 14.63 -9.60
N ASN A 408 6.15 13.59 -8.76
CA ASN A 408 7.38 13.12 -8.16
C ASN A 408 7.76 11.77 -8.78
N THR A 409 8.70 11.80 -9.71
CA THR A 409 9.14 10.61 -10.44
C THR A 409 10.28 9.85 -9.75
N GLN A 410 10.79 10.37 -8.62
CA GLN A 410 11.88 9.78 -7.83
C GLN A 410 13.19 9.53 -8.58
N ASP A 411 13.43 10.25 -9.67
CA ASP A 411 14.61 10.13 -10.52
C ASP A 411 15.29 11.50 -10.75
N GLU A 412 15.13 12.40 -9.75
CA GLU A 412 15.67 13.76 -9.72
C GLU A 412 15.14 14.70 -10.81
N GLN A 413 14.05 14.32 -11.48
CA GLN A 413 13.34 15.19 -12.41
C GLN A 413 12.03 15.72 -11.80
N MET A 414 11.47 16.74 -12.43
CA MET A 414 10.21 17.37 -12.04
C MET A 414 10.27 17.80 -10.57
N PHE A 415 9.29 17.45 -9.75
CA PHE A 415 9.22 17.87 -8.35
C PHE A 415 9.85 16.86 -7.38
N SER A 416 10.67 15.92 -7.86
CA SER A 416 11.31 14.92 -7.02
C SER A 416 12.17 15.51 -5.90
N SER A 417 12.87 16.63 -6.18
CA SER A 417 13.71 17.31 -5.18
C SER A 417 12.90 17.99 -4.07
N LEU A 418 11.61 18.25 -4.27
CA LEU A 418 10.78 18.94 -3.27
C LEU A 418 10.65 18.14 -1.97
N LEU A 419 10.78 16.81 -2.01
CA LEU A 419 10.82 15.99 -0.79
C LEU A 419 11.96 16.37 0.16
N SER A 420 13.03 17.01 -0.34
CA SER A 420 14.12 17.49 0.52
C SER A 420 13.71 18.59 1.49
N TYR A 421 12.61 19.32 1.21
CA TYR A 421 12.09 20.35 2.11
C TYR A 421 11.61 19.83 3.46
N ARG A 422 11.48 18.51 3.66
CA ARG A 422 11.30 17.90 4.99
C ARG A 422 12.52 18.05 5.91
N ARG A 423 13.67 18.48 5.38
CA ARG A 423 14.91 18.71 6.12
C ARG A 423 15.12 20.21 6.27
N ILE A 424 15.22 20.68 7.50
CA ILE A 424 15.39 22.11 7.80
C ILE A 424 16.64 22.71 7.15
N ALA A 425 17.71 21.93 6.97
CA ALA A 425 18.93 22.37 6.28
C ALA A 425 18.64 22.76 4.82
N TYR A 426 17.93 21.90 4.09
CA TYR A 426 17.54 22.17 2.70
C TYR A 426 16.60 23.37 2.58
N LEU A 427 15.65 23.51 3.52
CA LEU A 427 14.77 24.68 3.56
C LEU A 427 15.53 25.99 3.80
N ARG A 428 16.58 25.98 4.64
CA ARG A 428 17.45 27.14 4.87
C ARG A 428 18.32 27.48 3.65
N GLU A 429 18.77 26.47 2.92
CA GLU A 429 19.56 26.64 1.69
C GLU A 429 18.70 27.18 0.53
N HIS A 430 17.43 26.76 0.45
CA HIS A 430 16.53 27.12 -0.65
C HIS A 430 15.20 27.75 -0.16
N PRO A 431 15.21 28.92 0.49
CA PRO A 431 14.04 29.50 1.15
C PRO A 431 13.08 30.24 0.20
N VAL A 432 13.43 30.36 -1.09
CA VAL A 432 12.70 31.18 -2.06
C VAL A 432 12.34 30.35 -3.29
N ILE A 433 11.13 30.57 -3.79
CA ILE A 433 10.62 30.06 -5.05
C ILE A 433 10.42 31.25 -5.99
N GLU A 434 10.88 31.14 -7.22
CA GLU A 434 10.56 32.08 -8.30
C GLU A 434 9.43 31.48 -9.13
N LEU A 435 8.32 32.21 -9.25
CA LEU A 435 7.21 31.80 -10.10
C LEU A 435 6.75 32.99 -10.92
N ASN A 436 7.06 32.93 -12.20
CA ASN A 436 6.67 33.94 -13.18
C ASN A 436 5.38 33.47 -13.85
N THR A 437 4.38 34.32 -13.93
CA THR A 437 3.24 34.08 -14.83
C THR A 437 3.56 34.67 -16.20
N LEU A 438 2.66 34.50 -17.16
CA LEU A 438 2.77 35.15 -18.48
C LEU A 438 2.90 36.68 -18.40
N TYR A 439 2.46 37.31 -17.32
CA TYR A 439 2.29 38.77 -17.24
C TYR A 439 3.22 39.44 -16.23
N ARG A 440 3.73 38.70 -15.24
CA ARG A 440 4.57 39.26 -14.18
C ARG A 440 5.56 38.25 -13.60
N THR A 441 6.64 38.78 -13.03
CA THR A 441 7.60 38.02 -12.23
C THR A 441 7.28 38.17 -10.75
N ALA A 442 7.43 37.10 -9.98
CA ALA A 442 7.24 37.15 -8.53
C ALA A 442 8.22 36.21 -7.81
N ARG A 443 8.71 36.67 -6.65
CA ARG A 443 9.48 35.87 -5.70
C ARG A 443 8.60 35.52 -4.50
N TRP A 444 8.72 34.28 -4.06
CA TRP A 444 7.85 33.70 -3.05
C TRP A 444 8.71 33.13 -1.94
N GLN A 445 8.58 33.72 -0.76
CA GLN A 445 9.31 33.32 0.44
C GLN A 445 8.57 32.17 1.12
N ILE A 446 9.24 31.03 1.31
CA ILE A 446 8.62 29.85 1.95
C ILE A 446 8.42 30.15 3.43
N PHE A 447 7.20 30.00 3.91
CA PHE A 447 6.86 30.20 5.33
C PHE A 447 6.38 28.94 6.03
N ALA A 448 5.93 27.93 5.28
CA ALA A 448 5.48 26.65 5.82
C ALA A 448 5.73 25.49 4.83
N VAL A 449 6.01 24.32 5.37
CA VAL A 449 6.03 23.03 4.66
C VAL A 449 5.10 22.07 5.41
N MET A 450 4.16 21.42 4.72
CA MET A 450 3.15 20.54 5.31
C MET A 450 3.09 19.19 4.60
N VAL A 451 2.52 18.20 5.28
CA VAL A 451 2.17 16.90 4.69
C VAL A 451 0.67 16.70 4.83
N LEU A 452 0.01 16.37 3.74
CA LEU A 452 -1.43 16.16 3.65
C LEU A 452 -1.70 14.72 3.20
N ASP A 453 -2.84 14.17 3.64
CA ASP A 453 -3.39 12.94 3.07
C ASP A 453 -4.27 13.25 1.84
N GLU A 454 -4.94 12.24 1.31
CA GLU A 454 -5.82 12.40 0.15
C GLU A 454 -6.99 13.33 0.42
N GLU A 455 -7.66 13.20 1.56
CA GLU A 455 -8.85 13.99 1.91
C GLU A 455 -8.50 15.46 2.10
N ASP A 456 -7.43 15.75 2.84
CA ASP A 456 -6.89 17.08 3.05
C ASP A 456 -6.43 17.73 1.73
N THR A 457 -5.83 16.94 0.84
CA THR A 457 -5.41 17.42 -0.50
C THR A 457 -6.60 17.91 -1.31
N LEU A 458 -7.75 17.24 -1.24
CA LEU A 458 -8.97 17.67 -1.94
C LEU A 458 -9.49 19.02 -1.39
N GLN A 459 -9.22 19.33 -0.13
CA GLN A 459 -9.60 20.60 0.47
C GLN A 459 -8.68 21.77 0.10
N LEU A 460 -7.50 21.54 -0.48
CA LEU A 460 -6.56 22.62 -0.86
C LEU A 460 -7.21 23.68 -1.77
N SER A 461 -8.09 23.24 -2.68
CA SER A 461 -8.83 24.13 -3.58
C SER A 461 -9.78 25.10 -2.87
N LYS A 462 -10.15 24.81 -1.61
CA LYS A 462 -11.04 25.63 -0.79
C LYS A 462 -10.31 26.64 0.07
N ILE A 463 -8.98 26.56 0.17
CA ILE A 463 -8.20 27.52 0.94
C ILE A 463 -8.32 28.88 0.27
N THR A 464 -8.71 29.88 1.06
CA THR A 464 -8.88 31.27 0.64
C THR A 464 -7.73 32.15 1.10
N GLY A 465 -6.98 31.71 2.13
CA GLY A 465 -5.93 32.48 2.76
C GLY A 465 -6.44 33.37 3.89
N ASP A 466 -7.63 33.09 4.42
CA ASP A 466 -8.15 33.80 5.59
C ASP A 466 -7.37 33.49 6.88
N ALA A 467 -7.74 34.12 7.99
CA ALA A 467 -7.03 33.93 9.25
C ALA A 467 -7.10 32.48 9.78
N SER A 468 -8.19 31.75 9.49
CA SER A 468 -8.38 30.36 9.90
C SER A 468 -7.50 29.42 9.08
N ASP A 469 -7.42 29.66 7.77
CA ASP A 469 -6.53 28.96 6.85
C ASP A 469 -5.07 29.13 7.28
N LEU A 470 -4.65 30.38 7.55
CA LEU A 470 -3.29 30.68 7.98
C LEU A 470 -2.93 30.02 9.32
N GLN A 471 -3.87 29.99 10.28
CA GLN A 471 -3.68 29.28 11.54
C GLN A 471 -3.52 27.76 11.33
N THR A 472 -4.32 27.18 10.44
CA THR A 472 -4.25 25.76 10.09
C THR A 472 -2.91 25.43 9.41
N ILE A 473 -2.47 26.26 8.47
CA ILE A 473 -1.17 26.09 7.79
C ILE A 473 -0.02 26.14 8.79
N ALA A 474 -0.05 27.10 9.72
CA ALA A 474 0.98 27.21 10.75
C ALA A 474 1.02 25.97 11.67
N ALA A 475 -0.14 25.50 12.14
CA ALA A 475 -0.22 24.32 13.01
C ALA A 475 0.24 23.02 12.33
N ARG A 476 -0.01 22.90 11.02
CA ARG A 476 0.36 21.72 10.22
C ARG A 476 1.76 21.81 9.61
N SER A 477 2.45 22.93 9.78
CA SER A 477 3.79 23.06 9.24
C SER A 477 4.81 22.25 10.04
N LEU A 478 5.70 21.54 9.34
CA LEU A 478 6.88 20.87 9.89
C LEU A 478 7.87 21.86 10.54
N PHE A 479 7.79 23.15 10.20
CA PHE A 479 8.72 24.19 10.66
C PHE A 479 7.99 25.46 11.07
N ASN A 480 8.56 26.15 12.05
CA ASN A 480 8.20 27.53 12.40
C ASN A 480 9.10 28.48 11.61
N SER A 481 8.53 29.56 11.06
CA SER A 481 9.27 30.62 10.38
C SER A 481 8.97 32.00 10.99
N ASN A 482 9.89 32.95 10.81
CA ASN A 482 9.66 34.36 11.17
C ASN A 482 8.89 35.16 10.11
N VAL A 483 8.41 34.50 9.05
CA VAL A 483 7.70 35.17 7.95
C VAL A 483 6.29 35.52 8.38
N SER A 484 5.99 36.82 8.46
CA SER A 484 4.65 37.29 8.76
C SER A 484 3.76 37.21 7.51
N VAL A 485 2.67 36.47 7.63
CA VAL A 485 1.65 36.28 6.58
C VAL A 485 0.30 36.77 7.09
N THR A 486 -0.40 37.54 6.27
CA THR A 486 -1.71 38.13 6.56
C THR A 486 -2.69 37.76 5.46
N PRO A 487 -4.02 37.83 5.71
CA PRO A 487 -5.03 37.52 4.68
C PRO A 487 -5.04 38.42 3.43
N ARG A 488 -4.19 39.45 3.40
CA ARG A 488 -4.01 40.33 2.24
C ARG A 488 -2.82 39.94 1.37
N ASP A 489 -1.96 39.05 1.86
CA ASP A 489 -0.78 38.64 1.12
C ASP A 489 -1.14 37.58 0.07
N ASN A 490 -0.40 37.58 -1.03
CA ASN A 490 -0.56 36.58 -2.07
C ASN A 490 0.18 35.30 -1.66
N LEU A 491 -0.53 34.17 -1.74
CA LEU A 491 -0.01 32.85 -1.34
C LEU A 491 0.27 31.97 -2.56
N LEU A 492 1.32 31.16 -2.47
CA LEU A 492 1.68 30.10 -3.39
C LEU A 492 1.77 28.78 -2.61
N MET A 493 1.24 27.72 -3.21
CA MET A 493 1.36 26.36 -2.73
C MET A 493 1.93 25.49 -3.85
N VAL A 494 3.08 24.88 -3.60
CA VAL A 494 3.70 23.93 -4.54
C VAL A 494 3.51 22.53 -3.98
N VAL A 495 2.85 21.67 -4.76
CA VAL A 495 2.35 20.38 -4.31
C VAL A 495 2.98 19.26 -5.11
N THR A 496 3.47 18.23 -4.42
CA THR A 496 3.97 17.01 -5.06
C THR A 496 3.58 15.73 -4.33
N GLN A 497 3.65 14.62 -5.05
CA GLN A 497 3.45 13.26 -4.55
C GLN A 497 4.50 12.89 -3.51
N ALA A 498 4.04 12.29 -2.40
CA ALA A 498 4.88 11.89 -1.27
C ALA A 498 4.52 10.50 -0.72
N GLU A 499 3.72 9.71 -1.45
CA GLU A 499 3.21 8.39 -1.01
C GLU A 499 4.33 7.46 -0.60
N LYS A 500 5.35 7.35 -1.45
CA LYS A 500 6.49 6.46 -1.20
C LYS A 500 7.38 6.93 -0.04
N GLU A 501 7.40 8.23 0.25
CA GLU A 501 8.21 8.79 1.34
C GLU A 501 7.54 8.57 2.70
N TYR A 502 6.23 8.77 2.78
CA TYR A 502 5.48 8.65 4.03
C TYR A 502 4.82 7.28 4.23
N GLY A 503 4.74 6.44 3.19
CA GLY A 503 4.12 5.11 3.27
C GLY A 503 2.60 5.14 3.33
N HIS A 504 1.99 6.24 2.90
CA HIS A 504 0.54 6.44 2.92
C HIS A 504 0.06 6.79 1.51
N ASP A 505 -0.96 6.09 1.03
CA ASP A 505 -1.56 6.36 -0.27
C ASP A 505 -2.17 7.78 -0.30
N GLY A 506 -2.04 8.45 -1.44
CA GLY A 506 -2.52 9.82 -1.62
C GLY A 506 -1.73 10.91 -0.89
N ALA A 507 -0.69 10.57 -0.12
CA ALA A 507 0.14 11.54 0.57
C ALA A 507 0.72 12.62 -0.36
N ARG A 508 0.66 13.88 0.08
CA ARG A 508 1.23 15.04 -0.62
C ARG A 508 2.13 15.84 0.29
N LEU A 509 3.25 16.31 -0.24
CA LEU A 509 4.04 17.37 0.37
C LEU A 509 3.61 18.71 -0.23
N VAL A 510 3.33 19.69 0.62
CA VAL A 510 2.90 21.03 0.24
C VAL A 510 3.89 22.06 0.79
N ILE A 511 4.46 22.87 -0.09
CA ILE A 511 5.33 24.00 0.26
C ILE A 511 4.51 25.27 0.10
N CYS A 512 4.29 25.98 1.20
CA CYS A 512 3.54 27.23 1.23
C CYS A 512 4.51 28.42 1.27
N ALA A 513 4.31 29.35 0.36
CA ALA A 513 5.11 30.54 0.20
C ALA A 513 4.24 31.79 0.05
N VAL A 514 4.81 32.95 0.38
CA VAL A 514 4.15 34.25 0.31
C VAL A 514 4.95 35.20 -0.59
N GLU A 515 4.27 36.00 -1.41
CA GLU A 515 4.92 36.95 -2.32
C GLU A 515 5.67 38.04 -1.54
N ARG A 516 7.01 38.00 -1.56
CA ARG A 516 7.91 38.90 -0.82
C ARG A 516 9.23 39.06 -1.56
N GLU A 517 9.78 40.28 -1.54
CA GLU A 517 11.10 40.57 -2.11
C GLU A 517 12.26 40.24 -1.14
N SER A 518 12.00 40.26 0.18
CA SER A 518 13.03 40.00 1.20
C SER A 518 13.38 38.52 1.29
N THR A 519 14.67 38.23 1.52
CA THR A 519 15.19 36.87 1.73
C THR A 519 15.62 36.61 3.17
N ASP A 520 15.37 37.53 4.10
CA ASP A 520 15.68 37.33 5.51
C ASP A 520 14.67 36.36 6.14
N VAL A 521 15.03 35.07 6.15
CA VAL A 521 14.19 34.00 6.70
C VAL A 521 14.96 33.17 7.69
N SER A 522 14.32 32.88 8.82
CA SER A 522 14.79 31.90 9.79
C SER A 522 13.75 30.81 9.99
N TYR A 523 14.24 29.60 10.21
CA TYR A 523 13.40 28.42 10.43
C TYR A 523 13.84 27.67 11.69
N ALA A 524 12.86 27.18 12.44
CA ALA A 524 13.01 26.25 13.54
C ALA A 524 12.11 25.02 13.34
N VAL A 525 12.46 23.88 13.91
CA VAL A 525 11.59 22.69 13.86
C VAL A 525 10.32 22.96 14.66
N ASN A 526 9.16 22.60 14.10
CA ASN A 526 7.90 22.60 14.84
C ASN A 526 7.71 21.24 15.53
N TRP A 527 7.88 21.22 16.85
CA TRP A 527 7.72 19.99 17.64
C TRP A 527 6.26 19.63 17.91
N ASP A 528 5.34 20.59 17.77
CA ASP A 528 3.90 20.44 18.01
C ASP A 528 3.12 20.32 16.68
N VAL A 529 3.77 19.84 15.62
CA VAL A 529 3.18 19.74 14.29
C VAL A 529 1.96 18.81 14.27
N GLN A 530 0.89 19.30 13.65
CA GLN A 530 -0.33 18.53 13.40
C GLN A 530 -0.21 17.76 12.08
N MET A 531 -0.05 16.44 12.18
CA MET A 531 -0.06 15.52 11.05
C MET A 531 -1.50 15.19 10.61
N PRO A 532 -1.72 14.66 9.38
CA PRO A 532 -3.03 14.17 8.95
C PRO A 532 -3.66 13.20 9.94
N GLU A 533 -4.99 13.16 9.96
CA GLU A 533 -5.75 12.31 10.89
C GLU A 533 -5.41 10.83 10.62
N GLY A 534 -5.21 10.04 11.70
CA GLY A 534 -4.83 8.63 11.58
C GLY A 534 -3.35 8.34 11.33
N TRP A 535 -2.50 9.34 11.04
CA TRP A 535 -1.05 9.13 10.88
C TRP A 535 -0.28 9.10 12.22
N GLY A 536 -0.96 9.46 13.32
CA GLY A 536 -0.41 9.50 14.68
C GLY A 536 0.51 10.70 14.92
N SER A 537 0.34 11.39 16.04
CA SER A 537 1.32 12.40 16.48
C SER A 537 2.55 11.70 17.03
N ARG A 538 3.76 12.12 16.62
CA ARG A 538 4.99 11.75 17.33
C ARG A 538 4.99 12.49 18.67
N GLN A 539 4.30 11.95 19.68
CA GLN A 539 4.59 12.30 21.07
C GLN A 539 6.00 11.80 21.38
N THR A 540 6.96 12.71 21.39
CA THR A 540 8.29 12.46 21.94
C THR A 540 8.15 12.26 23.43
N THR A 541 8.06 10.99 23.86
CA THR A 541 8.31 10.62 25.25
C THR A 541 9.79 10.83 25.53
N THR A 542 10.17 12.09 25.81
CA THR A 542 11.51 12.43 26.28
C THR A 542 11.63 11.91 27.71
N THR A 543 12.06 10.65 27.84
CA THR A 543 12.51 10.11 29.11
C THR A 543 13.92 10.64 29.36
N PRO A 544 14.19 11.42 30.42
CA PRO A 544 15.55 11.80 30.77
C PRO A 544 16.23 10.61 31.46
N ARG A 545 17.34 10.12 30.88
CA ARG A 545 18.32 9.23 31.52
C ARG A 545 19.55 10.11 31.78
N ARG A 546 20.22 10.20 32.93
CA ARG A 546 20.26 9.51 34.24
C ARG A 546 21.08 10.43 35.15
N THR A 547 20.78 10.54 36.45
CA THR A 547 21.78 10.27 37.50
C THR A 547 21.13 10.02 38.87
N THR A 548 21.28 8.77 39.30
CA THR A 548 21.33 8.16 40.63
C THR A 548 21.15 9.06 41.87
N THR A 549 20.23 8.70 42.78
CA THR A 549 20.53 8.24 44.16
C THR A 549 19.27 7.65 44.82
N THR A 550 19.49 6.51 45.47
CA THR A 550 18.63 5.62 46.26
C THR A 550 17.77 6.31 47.32
N THR A 551 16.53 5.82 47.56
CA THR A 551 15.97 5.38 48.87
C THR A 551 14.44 5.57 48.94
N THR A 552 13.75 4.42 48.86
CA THR A 552 12.60 3.94 49.66
C THR A 552 11.34 4.80 49.88
N THR A 553 10.19 4.13 49.68
CA THR A 553 8.98 4.08 50.57
C THR A 553 7.67 4.63 49.98
N THR A 554 6.84 3.67 49.55
CA THR A 554 5.40 3.51 49.83
C THR A 554 4.35 4.46 49.23
N THR A 555 3.53 3.84 48.39
CA THR A 555 2.13 4.11 48.02
C THR A 555 1.31 4.77 49.12
N THR A 556 0.47 5.77 48.79
CA THR A 556 -0.95 5.83 49.20
C THR A 556 -1.68 6.92 48.42
N THR A 557 -2.71 6.47 47.71
CA THR A 557 -3.88 7.17 47.17
C THR A 557 -4.53 8.13 48.18
N THR A 558 -5.12 9.25 47.75
CA THR A 558 -6.51 9.69 48.08
C THR A 558 -6.69 11.21 47.87
N THR A 559 -7.52 11.52 46.87
CA THR A 559 -8.70 12.39 46.88
C THR A 559 -8.68 13.73 47.66
N THR A 560 -8.79 14.79 46.85
CA THR A 560 -9.32 16.13 47.09
C THR A 560 -10.52 16.18 48.04
N THR A 561 -10.55 17.10 49.01
CA THR A 561 -11.67 18.04 49.27
C THR A 561 -11.25 19.15 50.26
N VAL A 562 -11.18 20.37 49.71
CA VAL A 562 -11.70 21.67 50.19
C VAL A 562 -11.76 21.93 51.71
N THR A 563 -11.10 22.99 52.22
CA THR A 563 -11.69 24.32 52.54
C THR A 563 -10.75 25.15 53.43
N THR A 564 -10.78 26.47 53.19
CA THR A 564 -10.59 27.60 54.13
C THR A 564 -9.19 28.16 54.42
N THR A 565 -9.05 29.37 53.89
CA THR A 565 -8.16 30.49 54.17
C THR A 565 -8.01 30.81 55.67
N THR A 566 -6.79 31.05 56.15
CA THR A 566 -6.47 32.15 57.08
C THR A 566 -5.00 32.55 56.97
N THR A 567 -4.82 33.81 56.57
CA THR A 567 -3.75 34.80 56.79
C THR A 567 -2.60 34.44 57.76
N THR A 568 -1.34 34.67 57.34
CA THR A 568 -0.33 35.49 58.07
C THR A 568 0.90 35.79 57.19
N THR A 569 0.97 37.06 56.79
CA THR A 569 2.10 37.99 56.59
C THR A 569 3.53 37.54 56.92
N SER A 570 4.48 37.78 56.00
CA SER A 570 5.73 38.60 56.12
C SER A 570 6.75 38.14 55.04
N ILE A 571 7.07 38.92 54.00
CA ILE A 571 7.87 40.18 53.87
C ILE A 571 9.32 39.87 53.41
N GLU A 572 9.72 40.61 52.37
CA GLU A 572 11.09 40.96 51.90
C GLU A 572 11.95 39.92 51.14
N THR A 573 12.71 40.22 50.09
CA THR A 573 12.83 41.32 49.07
C THR A 573 13.99 40.93 48.14
N SER A 574 14.05 41.61 46.99
CA SER A 574 15.25 42.00 46.20
C SER A 574 16.01 40.93 45.39
N ASP A 575 15.65 40.78 44.11
CA ASP A 575 16.24 41.45 42.92
C ASP A 575 17.78 41.72 42.82
N PRO A 576 18.32 41.87 41.58
CA PRO A 576 19.52 41.20 41.00
C PRO A 576 20.73 42.17 40.98
N PRO A 577 21.69 42.28 40.01
CA PRO A 577 22.01 41.58 38.75
C PRO A 577 23.53 41.37 38.45
N THR A 578 23.82 40.99 37.20
CA THR A 578 24.90 41.50 36.31
C THR A 578 26.04 40.53 35.94
N GLU A 579 26.14 40.30 34.62
CA GLU A 579 27.33 40.12 33.76
C GLU A 579 28.56 41.00 34.14
N PRO A 580 29.81 40.80 33.62
CA PRO A 580 30.09 40.80 32.17
C PRO A 580 31.34 40.04 31.63
N SER A 581 31.39 39.97 30.29
CA SER A 581 32.53 40.14 29.33
C SER A 581 33.90 39.48 29.55
N GLU A 582 34.47 38.93 28.46
CA GLU A 582 35.79 39.35 27.94
C GLU A 582 36.08 38.82 26.51
N GLU A 583 36.74 39.68 25.73
CA GLU A 583 37.23 39.57 24.34
C GLU A 583 38.55 38.76 24.24
N ASP A 584 38.90 38.24 23.04
CA ASP A 584 40.07 38.72 22.26
C ASP A 584 40.42 37.86 21.01
N THR A 585 40.07 38.40 19.84
CA THR A 585 40.89 38.88 18.70
C THR A 585 42.22 38.21 18.21
N ILE A 586 42.40 38.26 16.86
CA ILE A 586 43.64 38.35 16.01
C ILE A 586 44.24 36.98 15.52
N THR A 587 44.57 36.65 14.24
CA THR A 587 44.99 37.34 12.99
C THR A 587 44.93 36.37 11.78
N GLU A 588 44.69 36.89 10.56
CA GLU A 588 45.19 36.34 9.27
C GLU A 588 46.58 36.94 8.90
N PRO A 589 47.26 36.52 7.81
CA PRO A 589 47.04 37.20 6.52
C PRO A 589 47.17 36.37 5.21
N SER A 590 46.58 36.98 4.18
CA SER A 590 46.66 36.90 2.70
C SER A 590 47.90 36.33 1.98
N ASP A 591 47.69 35.85 0.74
CA ASP A 591 48.37 36.32 -0.49
C ASP A 591 47.72 35.74 -1.79
N ASP A 592 47.67 36.58 -2.82
CA ASP A 592 47.21 36.44 -4.24
C ASP A 592 48.32 37.15 -5.09
N PRO A 593 48.33 37.27 -6.44
CA PRO A 593 47.79 36.48 -7.58
C PRO A 593 48.83 36.40 -8.77
N GLU A 594 48.33 36.27 -10.03
CA GLU A 594 48.97 36.45 -11.39
C GLU A 594 49.59 35.21 -12.09
N SER A 595 49.59 35.00 -13.42
CA SER A 595 48.90 35.52 -14.64
C SER A 595 49.44 34.75 -15.88
N ASP A 596 48.73 34.85 -17.02
CA ASP A 596 49.15 34.78 -18.45
C ASP A 596 49.43 33.47 -19.24
N ASP A 597 48.57 33.29 -20.26
CA ASP A 597 48.80 33.16 -21.73
C ASP A 597 49.83 32.17 -22.33
N THR A 598 49.37 31.29 -23.25
CA THR A 598 49.66 31.36 -24.72
C THR A 598 49.16 30.15 -25.55
N GLU A 599 48.50 30.50 -26.67
CA GLU A 599 48.59 29.98 -28.06
C GLU A 599 48.39 28.50 -28.49
N THR A 600 47.33 28.34 -29.30
CA THR A 600 47.24 27.76 -30.67
C THR A 600 47.93 26.43 -31.05
N LYS A 601 47.10 25.51 -31.60
CA LYS A 601 47.37 24.86 -32.90
C LYS A 601 46.13 24.19 -33.51
N GLU A 602 45.74 24.69 -34.69
CA GLU A 602 44.94 24.00 -35.71
C GLU A 602 45.73 22.86 -36.38
N THR A 603 45.01 21.85 -36.90
CA THR A 603 45.14 21.19 -38.23
C THR A 603 44.15 20.02 -38.27
N GLU A 604 43.06 20.12 -39.03
CA GLU A 604 42.84 19.59 -40.40
C GLU A 604 42.11 18.22 -40.46
N ASN A 605 40.80 18.33 -40.70
CA ASN A 605 40.06 17.90 -41.90
C ASN A 605 40.36 16.53 -42.57
N LYS A 606 39.31 15.70 -42.74
CA LYS A 606 38.95 15.02 -44.00
C LYS A 606 37.62 14.25 -43.96
N ASP A 607 36.64 14.82 -44.65
CA ASP A 607 35.85 14.27 -45.77
C ASP A 607 35.00 12.98 -45.71
N ASN A 608 33.82 13.19 -46.31
CA ASN A 608 32.93 12.33 -47.10
C ASN A 608 31.89 11.46 -46.38
N ALA A 609 30.67 11.27 -46.87
CA ALA A 609 29.77 11.89 -47.88
C ALA A 609 28.61 10.89 -48.04
N ASP A 610 27.39 11.37 -48.31
CA ASP A 610 26.30 10.70 -49.05
C ASP A 610 25.73 9.36 -48.51
N THR A 611 24.46 8.96 -48.66
CA THR A 611 23.31 9.33 -49.51
C THR A 611 22.07 8.71 -48.84
N ARG A 612 20.96 9.43 -48.67
CA ARG A 612 19.65 9.17 -49.33
C ARG A 612 19.45 7.78 -49.96
N ASP A 613 18.50 7.02 -49.39
CA ASP A 613 17.31 6.48 -50.07
C ASP A 613 16.20 6.20 -49.04
#